data_AF-A0AAN0M0T3-F1
#
_entry.id   AF-A0AAN0M0T3-F1
#
_cell.length_a   1.000
_cell.length_b   1.000
_cell.length_c   1.000
_cell.angle_alpha   90.00
_cell.angle_beta   90.00
_cell.angle_gamma   90.00
#
_symmetry.space_group_name_H-M   'P 1'
#
loop_
_entity.id
_entity.type
_entity.pdbx_description
1 polymer ?
#
loop_
_entity_poly.entity_id
_entity_poly.type
_entity_poly.pdbx_seq_one_letter_code
_entity_poly.pdbx_strand_id
1 'polypeptide(L)'
;MSQVLQRYLKNDTRYAQVLDGINESSIHREVLEQKVRIMGQVEFVKLMHYVKVNRVNFFSYYTKRREIEQILFVLHSIESGVDHHVNYYIDDINEMLSFDVHKLAELKSFSALHDFLELTDYRGVLTGLLDENVDIGKCEYELNAYYRDFFKKLIQKEPSNKDIQDAFNLEIELKTIGYVYRLKKYYDTPAEDILAMIHYEPYLIPVARMEKWIRTMNAKSS
;
A
#
# COMPACT_ATOMS: atom_id res chain seq x y z
N MET A 1 -19.32 -15.88 -15.83
CA MET A 1 -19.83 -14.49 -15.92
C MET A 1 -20.45 -14.36 -17.31
N SER A 2 -21.68 -13.82 -17.46
CA SER A 2 -22.37 -13.87 -18.76
C SER A 2 -21.78 -12.84 -19.74
N GLN A 3 -21.73 -13.18 -21.03
CA GLN A 3 -21.30 -12.27 -22.11
C GLN A 3 -22.12 -10.97 -22.15
N VAL A 4 -23.38 -11.02 -21.69
CA VAL A 4 -24.26 -9.86 -21.58
C VAL A 4 -23.69 -8.81 -20.62
N LEU A 5 -23.16 -9.23 -19.46
CA LEU A 5 -22.58 -8.30 -18.48
C LEU A 5 -21.28 -7.66 -19.02
N GLN A 6 -20.46 -8.43 -19.73
CA GLN A 6 -19.21 -7.93 -20.33
C GLN A 6 -19.50 -6.90 -21.41
N ARG A 7 -20.49 -7.18 -22.28
CA ARG A 7 -20.92 -6.26 -23.33
C ARG A 7 -21.53 -4.98 -22.75
N TYR A 8 -22.32 -5.09 -21.69
CA TYR A 8 -22.89 -3.93 -20.98
C TYR A 8 -21.78 -3.06 -20.36
N LEU A 9 -20.83 -3.66 -19.63
CA LEU A 9 -19.71 -2.92 -19.03
C LEU A 9 -18.87 -2.19 -20.10
N LYS A 10 -18.63 -2.83 -21.24
CA LYS A 10 -17.81 -2.26 -22.32
C LYS A 10 -18.51 -1.16 -23.12
N ASN A 11 -19.80 -1.31 -23.42
CA ASN A 11 -20.48 -0.40 -24.35
C ASN A 11 -21.35 0.64 -23.65
N ASP A 12 -21.87 0.32 -22.47
CA ASP A 12 -22.92 1.11 -21.82
C ASP A 12 -22.46 1.71 -20.47
N THR A 13 -21.17 1.63 -20.15
CA THR A 13 -20.62 2.18 -18.91
C THR A 13 -19.27 2.86 -19.10
N ARG A 14 -18.83 3.58 -18.07
CA ARG A 14 -17.51 4.22 -17.98
C ARG A 14 -16.32 3.27 -18.18
N TYR A 15 -16.49 1.95 -18.04
CA TYR A 15 -15.41 0.98 -18.20
C TYR A 15 -14.99 0.75 -19.66
N ALA A 16 -15.69 1.34 -20.64
CA ALA A 16 -15.36 1.26 -22.06
C ALA A 16 -13.87 1.47 -22.35
N GLN A 17 -13.26 2.50 -21.73
CA GLN A 17 -11.87 2.86 -21.97
C GLN A 17 -10.86 1.76 -21.54
N VAL A 18 -11.11 1.07 -20.42
CA VAL A 18 -10.21 0.01 -19.91
C VAL A 18 -10.53 -1.36 -20.48
N LEU A 19 -11.70 -1.52 -21.10
CA LEU A 19 -12.15 -2.73 -21.78
C LEU A 19 -11.98 -2.65 -23.30
N ASP A 20 -11.43 -1.56 -23.81
CA ASP A 20 -11.14 -1.37 -25.22
C ASP A 20 -10.08 -2.38 -25.70
N GLY A 21 -10.24 -2.88 -26.91
CA GLY A 21 -9.38 -3.92 -27.48
C GLY A 21 -9.55 -5.33 -26.90
N ILE A 22 -10.46 -5.55 -25.92
CA ILE A 22 -10.68 -6.88 -25.36
C ILE A 22 -11.78 -7.63 -26.13
N ASN A 23 -11.48 -8.89 -26.50
CA ASN A 23 -12.42 -9.79 -27.16
C ASN A 23 -13.44 -10.36 -26.16
N GLU A 24 -14.70 -9.94 -26.32
CA GLU A 24 -15.84 -10.32 -25.47
C GLU A 24 -16.10 -11.83 -25.39
N SER A 25 -15.61 -12.62 -26.34
CA SER A 25 -15.81 -14.09 -26.33
C SER A 25 -14.80 -14.85 -25.46
N SER A 26 -13.72 -14.24 -25.00
CA SER A 26 -12.60 -14.93 -24.31
C SER A 26 -12.18 -14.31 -22.97
N ILE A 27 -12.93 -13.35 -22.43
CA ILE A 27 -12.57 -12.69 -21.17
C ILE A 27 -12.82 -13.61 -19.98
N HIS A 28 -11.73 -13.99 -19.31
CA HIS A 28 -11.79 -14.56 -17.97
C HIS A 28 -12.17 -13.50 -16.94
N ARG A 29 -12.94 -13.92 -15.92
CA ARG A 29 -13.36 -13.08 -14.80
C ARG A 29 -12.20 -12.30 -14.18
N GLU A 30 -11.07 -12.95 -14.01
CA GLU A 30 -9.87 -12.37 -13.39
C GLU A 30 -9.34 -11.18 -14.19
N VAL A 31 -9.22 -11.32 -15.52
CA VAL A 31 -8.78 -10.23 -16.41
C VAL A 31 -9.76 -9.06 -16.36
N LEU A 32 -11.06 -9.33 -16.33
CA LEU A 32 -12.07 -8.29 -16.21
C LEU A 32 -11.96 -7.55 -14.86
N GLU A 33 -11.83 -8.28 -13.75
CA GLU A 33 -11.69 -7.68 -12.42
C GLU A 33 -10.43 -6.82 -12.33
N GLN A 34 -9.32 -7.27 -12.90
CA GLN A 34 -8.08 -6.49 -12.96
C GLN A 34 -8.30 -5.17 -13.73
N LYS A 35 -8.90 -5.22 -14.92
CA LYS A 35 -9.17 -4.02 -15.73
C LYS A 35 -10.14 -3.05 -15.06
N VAL A 36 -11.20 -3.57 -14.44
CA VAL A 36 -12.14 -2.75 -13.68
C VAL A 36 -11.47 -2.07 -12.49
N ARG A 37 -10.57 -2.76 -11.77
CA ARG A 37 -9.80 -2.15 -10.67
C ARG A 37 -8.87 -1.04 -11.17
N ILE A 38 -8.24 -1.22 -12.33
CA ILE A 38 -7.36 -0.22 -12.94
C ILE A 38 -8.12 1.07 -13.29
N MET A 39 -9.39 1.00 -13.69
CA MET A 39 -10.18 2.19 -14.05
C MET A 39 -10.21 3.23 -12.92
N GLY A 40 -10.42 2.81 -11.67
CA GLY A 40 -10.44 3.73 -10.54
C GLY A 40 -9.10 4.46 -10.36
N GLN A 41 -7.99 3.78 -10.68
CA GLN A 41 -6.66 4.36 -10.60
C GLN A 41 -6.39 5.32 -11.78
N VAL A 42 -6.83 4.98 -13.00
CA VAL A 42 -6.73 5.85 -14.18
C VAL A 42 -7.55 7.14 -14.01
N GLU A 43 -8.79 7.02 -13.53
CA GLU A 43 -9.63 8.18 -13.22
C GLU A 43 -8.99 9.04 -12.13
N PHE A 44 -8.39 8.42 -11.12
CA PHE A 44 -7.66 9.13 -10.06
C PHE A 44 -6.48 9.93 -10.63
N VAL A 45 -5.63 9.34 -11.47
CA VAL A 45 -4.49 10.06 -12.08
C VAL A 45 -4.96 11.21 -12.96
N LYS A 46 -6.00 11.00 -13.76
CA LYS A 46 -6.61 12.07 -14.55
C LYS A 46 -7.06 13.22 -13.66
N LEU A 47 -7.80 12.93 -12.58
CA LEU A 47 -8.22 13.94 -11.62
C LEU A 47 -7.01 14.66 -11.01
N MET A 48 -5.96 13.92 -10.63
CA MET A 48 -4.74 14.52 -10.07
C MET A 48 -4.04 15.47 -11.05
N HIS A 49 -4.02 15.16 -12.35
CA HIS A 49 -3.46 16.05 -13.37
C HIS A 49 -4.22 17.39 -13.48
N TYR A 50 -5.53 17.40 -13.22
CA TYR A 50 -6.35 18.63 -13.26
C TYR A 50 -6.40 19.41 -11.94
N VAL A 51 -6.04 18.80 -10.82
CA VAL A 51 -5.99 19.49 -9.53
C VAL A 51 -4.77 20.42 -9.53
N LYS A 52 -5.02 21.72 -9.73
CA LYS A 52 -4.00 22.78 -9.69
C LYS A 52 -3.10 22.67 -8.45
N VAL A 53 -1.83 23.04 -8.66
CA VAL A 53 -0.64 23.10 -7.76
C VAL A 53 -0.87 23.57 -6.32
N ASN A 54 -2.03 24.12 -5.94
CA ASN A 54 -2.32 24.50 -4.54
C ASN A 54 -2.76 23.34 -3.63
N ARG A 55 -2.88 22.10 -4.13
CA ARG A 55 -3.12 20.89 -3.31
C ARG A 55 -1.97 19.86 -3.39
N VAL A 56 -0.72 20.33 -3.40
CA VAL A 56 0.50 19.49 -3.32
C VAL A 56 0.41 18.45 -2.18
N ASN A 57 -0.28 18.82 -1.10
CA ASN A 57 -0.41 17.98 0.09
C ASN A 57 -1.11 16.64 -0.21
N PHE A 58 -2.28 16.64 -0.84
CA PHE A 58 -3.02 15.38 -1.07
C PHE A 58 -2.30 14.46 -2.06
N PHE A 59 -1.61 15.04 -3.04
CA PHE A 59 -0.81 14.30 -4.00
C PHE A 59 0.38 13.60 -3.35
N SER A 60 1.06 14.29 -2.43
CA SER A 60 2.21 13.72 -1.73
C SER A 60 1.83 12.54 -0.83
N TYR A 61 0.62 12.49 -0.25
CA TYR A 61 0.13 11.29 0.41
C TYR A 61 0.05 10.07 -0.52
N TYR A 62 -0.47 10.29 -1.72
CA TYR A 62 -0.68 9.24 -2.69
C TYR A 62 0.65 8.68 -3.19
N THR A 63 1.53 9.56 -3.66
CA THR A 63 2.86 9.16 -4.16
C THR A 63 3.68 8.50 -3.06
N LYS A 64 3.68 9.06 -1.85
CA LYS A 64 4.40 8.51 -0.70
C LYS A 64 3.97 7.09 -0.34
N ARG A 65 2.67 6.77 -0.50
CA ARG A 65 2.18 5.39 -0.32
C ARG A 65 2.67 4.47 -1.42
N ARG A 66 2.58 4.91 -2.68
CA ARG A 66 2.99 4.11 -3.84
C ARG A 66 4.47 3.79 -3.79
N GLU A 67 5.30 4.77 -3.44
CA GLU A 67 6.74 4.61 -3.22
C GLU A 67 7.03 3.53 -2.17
N ILE A 68 6.39 3.60 -1.00
CA ILE A 68 6.57 2.58 0.06
C ILE A 68 6.15 1.20 -0.42
N GLU A 69 5.01 1.08 -1.11
CA GLU A 69 4.57 -0.19 -1.66
C GLU A 69 5.61 -0.75 -2.65
N GLN A 70 6.21 0.08 -3.51
CA GLN A 70 7.28 -0.37 -4.42
C GLN A 70 8.54 -0.82 -3.68
N ILE A 71 8.95 -0.10 -2.64
CA ILE A 71 10.10 -0.50 -1.81
C ILE A 71 9.83 -1.86 -1.13
N LEU A 72 8.63 -2.05 -0.59
CA LEU A 72 8.22 -3.32 0.04
C LEU A 72 8.21 -4.49 -0.96
N PHE A 73 7.71 -4.27 -2.19
CA PHE A 73 7.75 -5.30 -3.22
C PHE A 73 9.19 -5.71 -3.55
N VAL A 74 10.12 -4.76 -3.62
CA VAL A 74 11.53 -5.06 -3.88
C VAL A 74 12.20 -5.73 -2.69
N LEU A 75 11.87 -5.34 -1.45
CA LEU A 75 12.35 -6.05 -0.26
C LEU A 75 11.99 -7.53 -0.28
N HIS A 76 10.72 -7.86 -0.55
CA HIS A 76 10.29 -9.25 -0.67
C HIS A 76 10.84 -9.94 -1.92
N SER A 77 11.06 -9.21 -3.01
CA SER A 77 11.70 -9.74 -4.23
C SER A 77 13.13 -10.20 -3.94
N ILE A 78 13.90 -9.40 -3.21
CA ILE A 78 15.26 -9.73 -2.78
C ILE A 78 15.24 -10.94 -1.82
N GLU A 79 14.33 -10.95 -0.83
CA GLU A 79 14.20 -12.04 0.14
C GLU A 79 13.81 -13.38 -0.50
N SER A 80 12.86 -13.36 -1.44
CA SER A 80 12.33 -14.56 -2.09
C SER A 80 13.08 -14.99 -3.34
N GLY A 81 13.90 -14.11 -3.92
CA GLY A 81 14.55 -14.31 -5.22
C GLY A 81 13.59 -14.26 -6.40
N VAL A 82 12.33 -13.83 -6.20
CA VAL A 82 11.32 -13.70 -7.26
C VAL A 82 11.30 -12.27 -7.78
N ASP A 83 11.40 -12.09 -9.10
CA ASP A 83 11.42 -10.76 -9.71
C ASP A 83 10.13 -9.97 -9.47
N HIS A 84 10.30 -8.68 -9.15
CA HIS A 84 9.21 -7.70 -9.12
C HIS A 84 9.03 -7.08 -10.50
N HIS A 85 7.77 -6.93 -10.92
CA HIS A 85 7.42 -6.25 -12.15
C HIS A 85 6.62 -4.99 -11.86
N VAL A 86 7.08 -3.86 -12.41
CA VAL A 86 6.35 -2.59 -12.36
C VAL A 86 5.05 -2.76 -13.15
N ASN A 87 3.92 -2.54 -12.48
CA ASN A 87 2.64 -2.57 -13.17
C ASN A 87 2.43 -1.26 -13.97
N TYR A 88 1.65 -1.36 -15.05
CA TYR A 88 1.36 -0.25 -15.97
C TYR A 88 0.89 1.03 -15.26
N TYR A 89 0.12 0.89 -14.18
CA TYR A 89 -0.38 2.05 -13.44
C TYR A 89 0.73 2.81 -12.69
N ILE A 90 1.68 2.08 -12.10
CA ILE A 90 2.83 2.69 -11.43
C ILE A 90 3.76 3.35 -12.45
N ASP A 91 3.87 2.76 -13.65
CA ASP A 91 4.62 3.35 -14.77
C ASP A 91 4.04 4.71 -15.20
N ASP A 92 2.71 4.83 -15.35
CA ASP A 92 2.02 6.08 -15.69
C ASP A 92 2.30 7.24 -14.70
N ILE A 93 2.69 6.94 -13.46
CA ILE A 93 3.00 7.95 -12.44
C ILE A 93 4.49 8.02 -12.08
N ASN A 94 5.38 7.33 -12.79
CA ASN A 94 6.80 7.21 -12.42
C ASN A 94 7.48 8.58 -12.25
N GLU A 95 7.23 9.51 -13.17
CA GLU A 95 7.79 10.88 -13.13
C GLU A 95 7.34 11.70 -11.90
N MET A 96 6.29 11.24 -11.21
CA MET A 96 5.73 11.88 -10.03
C MET A 96 6.32 11.34 -8.72
N LEU A 97 7.09 10.26 -8.79
CA LEU A 97 7.74 9.62 -7.65
C LEU A 97 9.15 10.20 -7.44
N SER A 98 9.67 10.03 -6.24
CA SER A 98 11.02 10.49 -5.85
C SER A 98 12.15 9.65 -6.43
N PHE A 99 11.83 8.54 -7.09
CA PHE A 99 12.78 7.63 -7.71
C PHE A 99 12.16 6.92 -8.91
N ASP A 100 13.02 6.40 -9.77
CA ASP A 100 12.63 5.63 -10.96
C ASP A 100 12.27 4.18 -10.57
N VAL A 101 11.00 3.82 -10.71
CA VAL A 101 10.47 2.49 -10.33
C VAL A 101 11.06 1.35 -11.14
N HIS A 102 11.49 1.60 -12.38
CA HIS A 102 12.10 0.55 -13.21
C HIS A 102 13.49 0.20 -12.67
N LYS A 103 14.29 1.22 -12.35
CA LYS A 103 15.60 1.02 -11.70
C LYS A 103 15.46 0.36 -10.32
N LEU A 104 14.42 0.73 -9.57
CA LEU A 104 14.13 0.09 -8.29
C LEU A 104 13.82 -1.41 -8.46
N ALA A 105 13.00 -1.80 -9.44
CA ALA A 105 12.61 -3.18 -9.69
C ALA A 105 13.77 -4.09 -10.16
N GLU A 106 14.83 -3.50 -10.73
CA GLU A 106 16.03 -4.22 -11.16
C GLU A 106 16.96 -4.62 -10.01
N LEU A 107 16.78 -4.05 -8.81
CA LEU A 107 17.68 -4.29 -7.68
C LEU A 107 17.55 -5.72 -7.14
N LYS A 108 18.70 -6.34 -6.85
CA LYS A 108 18.80 -7.75 -6.40
C LYS A 108 19.49 -7.94 -5.05
N SER A 109 19.83 -6.87 -4.34
CA SER A 109 20.45 -6.96 -3.02
C SER A 109 20.06 -5.80 -2.11
N PHE A 110 20.06 -6.03 -0.80
CA PHE A 110 19.74 -5.01 0.20
C PHE A 110 20.74 -3.84 0.20
N SER A 111 22.02 -4.12 -0.05
CA SER A 111 23.04 -3.07 -0.22
C SER A 111 22.73 -2.18 -1.43
N ALA A 112 22.34 -2.76 -2.56
CA ALA A 112 21.99 -1.97 -3.74
C ALA A 112 20.71 -1.14 -3.51
N LEU A 113 19.73 -1.69 -2.79
CA LEU A 113 18.54 -0.95 -2.36
C LEU A 113 18.90 0.22 -1.44
N HIS A 114 19.77 -0.01 -0.46
CA HIS A 114 20.25 1.02 0.45
C HIS A 114 20.93 2.17 -0.32
N ASP A 115 21.78 1.84 -1.30
CA ASP A 115 22.48 2.82 -2.13
C ASP A 115 21.54 3.57 -3.07
N PHE A 116 20.58 2.88 -3.68
CA PHE A 116 19.56 3.49 -4.52
C PHE A 116 18.72 4.54 -3.78
N LEU A 117 18.42 4.30 -2.51
CA LEU A 117 17.60 5.19 -1.69
C LEU A 117 18.35 6.43 -1.17
N GLU A 118 19.64 6.61 -1.48
CA GLU A 118 20.49 7.69 -0.94
C GLU A 118 19.91 9.09 -1.11
N LEU A 119 19.28 9.36 -2.25
CA LEU A 119 18.70 10.66 -2.57
C LEU A 119 17.25 10.82 -2.11
N THR A 120 16.77 9.91 -1.26
CA THR A 120 15.39 9.86 -0.81
C THR A 120 15.31 9.88 0.72
N ASP A 121 14.18 10.32 1.26
CA ASP A 121 13.93 10.28 2.71
C ASP A 121 13.97 8.85 3.29
N TYR A 122 13.84 7.82 2.44
CA TYR A 122 13.76 6.43 2.86
C TYR A 122 15.06 5.84 3.36
N ARG A 123 16.22 6.40 2.97
CA ARG A 123 17.51 5.91 3.48
C ARG A 123 17.64 6.10 4.99
N GLY A 124 17.12 7.21 5.51
CA GLY A 124 17.08 7.46 6.95
C GLY A 124 16.03 6.62 7.69
N VAL A 125 15.07 6.03 6.96
CA VAL A 125 14.02 5.17 7.53
C VAL A 125 14.52 3.73 7.64
N LEU A 126 15.15 3.21 6.58
CA LEU A 126 15.56 1.81 6.47
C LEU A 126 17.01 1.59 6.90
N THR A 127 17.29 1.84 8.18
CA THR A 127 18.66 1.79 8.72
C THR A 127 19.26 0.37 8.81
N GLY A 128 18.42 -0.66 8.85
CA GLY A 128 18.83 -2.06 8.98
C GLY A 128 19.17 -2.79 7.67
N LEU A 129 19.19 -2.11 6.51
CA LEU A 129 19.44 -2.76 5.21
C LEU A 129 20.87 -3.29 5.04
N LEU A 130 21.82 -2.82 5.86
CA LEU A 130 23.21 -3.26 5.85
C LEU A 130 23.53 -4.27 6.95
N ASP A 131 22.53 -4.68 7.74
CA ASP A 131 22.71 -5.68 8.78
C ASP A 131 23.03 -7.05 8.16
N GLU A 132 23.81 -7.88 8.87
CA GLU A 132 24.15 -9.25 8.38
C GLU A 132 22.90 -10.10 8.11
N ASN A 133 21.84 -9.88 8.89
CA ASN A 133 20.53 -10.49 8.69
C ASN A 133 19.46 -9.38 8.67
N VAL A 134 19.01 -9.00 7.48
CA VAL A 134 17.99 -7.97 7.31
C VAL A 134 16.63 -8.50 7.81
N ASP A 135 16.04 -7.79 8.77
CA ASP A 135 14.70 -8.07 9.27
C ASP A 135 13.66 -7.31 8.43
N ILE A 136 13.01 -8.03 7.50
CA ILE A 136 11.99 -7.47 6.62
C ILE A 136 10.76 -6.98 7.39
N GLY A 137 10.37 -7.68 8.46
CA GLY A 137 9.25 -7.28 9.30
C GLY A 137 9.52 -5.94 9.99
N LYS A 138 10.76 -5.72 10.44
CA LYS A 138 11.20 -4.43 10.97
C LYS A 138 11.20 -3.33 9.90
N CYS A 139 11.71 -3.62 8.69
CA CYS A 139 11.69 -2.66 7.58
C CYS A 139 10.26 -2.25 7.20
N GLU A 140 9.34 -3.21 7.14
CA GLU A 140 7.91 -2.97 6.94
C GLU A 140 7.34 -2.06 8.01
N TYR A 141 7.66 -2.33 9.28
CA TYR A 141 7.21 -1.52 10.40
C TYR A 141 7.72 -0.08 10.30
N GLU A 142 9.00 0.11 10.04
CA GLU A 142 9.66 1.43 9.91
C GLU A 142 9.06 2.26 8.78
N LEU A 143 8.86 1.68 7.59
CA LEU A 143 8.23 2.36 6.46
C LEU A 143 6.77 2.74 6.77
N ASN A 144 6.01 1.84 7.38
CA ASN A 144 4.64 2.12 7.78
C ASN A 144 4.56 3.21 8.87
N ALA A 145 5.49 3.23 9.82
CA ALA A 145 5.59 4.28 10.83
C ALA A 145 5.92 5.63 10.21
N TYR A 146 6.93 5.68 9.35
CA TYR A 146 7.29 6.88 8.60
C TYR A 146 6.11 7.43 7.79
N TYR A 147 5.34 6.56 7.12
CA TYR A 147 4.15 6.95 6.41
C TYR A 147 3.06 7.55 7.31
N ARG A 148 2.81 6.94 8.48
CA ARG A 148 1.84 7.47 9.46
C ARG A 148 2.26 8.87 9.91
N ASP A 149 3.53 9.08 10.23
CA ASP A 149 4.07 10.38 10.67
C ASP A 149 3.99 11.42 9.56
N PHE A 150 4.38 11.05 8.34
CA PHE A 150 4.27 11.90 7.16
C PHE A 150 2.82 12.37 6.98
N PHE A 151 1.88 11.45 7.04
CA PHE A 151 0.47 11.79 6.81
C PHE A 151 -0.16 12.55 7.96
N LYS A 152 0.20 12.26 9.21
CA LYS A 152 -0.24 13.04 10.37
C LYS A 152 0.17 14.50 10.24
N LYS A 153 1.41 14.77 9.81
CA LYS A 153 1.88 16.13 9.51
C LYS A 153 1.09 16.79 8.38
N LEU A 154 0.70 16.00 7.37
CA LEU A 154 -0.10 16.48 6.25
C LEU A 154 -1.50 16.90 6.70
N ILE A 155 -2.17 16.05 7.47
CA ILE A 155 -3.50 16.31 8.05
C ILE A 155 -3.49 17.53 8.95
N GLN A 156 -2.46 17.70 9.79
CA GLN A 156 -2.35 18.85 10.70
C GLN A 156 -2.30 20.18 9.95
N LYS A 157 -1.85 20.19 8.69
CA LYS A 157 -1.88 21.37 7.81
C LYS A 157 -3.26 21.64 7.20
N GLU A 158 -4.18 20.68 7.28
CA GLU A 158 -5.56 20.76 6.78
C GLU A 158 -6.57 20.58 7.95
N PRO A 159 -6.48 21.39 9.03
CA PRO A 159 -7.17 21.13 10.30
C PRO A 159 -8.70 21.20 10.21
N SER A 160 -9.26 21.76 9.13
CA SER A 160 -10.70 21.97 8.94
C SER A 160 -11.44 20.76 8.37
N ASN A 161 -10.76 19.66 8.00
CA ASN A 161 -11.40 18.51 7.38
C ASN A 161 -11.51 17.29 8.32
N LYS A 162 -12.50 17.34 9.21
CA LYS A 162 -12.80 16.28 10.18
C LYS A 162 -13.07 14.93 9.51
N ASP A 163 -13.79 14.91 8.39
CA ASP A 163 -14.13 13.66 7.70
C ASP A 163 -12.89 12.93 7.16
N ILE A 164 -11.89 13.68 6.66
CA ILE A 164 -10.59 13.11 6.24
C ILE A 164 -9.83 12.55 7.44
N GLN A 165 -9.85 13.25 8.58
CA GLN A 165 -9.21 12.79 9.81
C GLN A 165 -9.84 11.49 10.32
N ASP A 166 -11.18 11.43 10.36
CA ASP A 166 -11.94 10.29 10.83
C ASP A 166 -11.72 9.07 9.91
N ALA A 167 -11.79 9.25 8.59
CA ALA A 167 -11.52 8.18 7.62
C ALA A 167 -10.10 7.62 7.77
N PHE A 168 -9.12 8.48 8.04
CA PHE A 168 -7.74 8.05 8.21
C PHE A 168 -7.49 7.29 9.50
N ASN A 169 -7.98 7.81 10.63
CA ASN A 169 -7.84 7.13 11.91
C ASN A 169 -8.49 5.74 11.86
N LEU A 170 -9.63 5.64 11.17
CA LEU A 170 -10.28 4.36 10.88
C LEU A 170 -9.40 3.44 10.00
N GLU A 171 -8.76 3.96 8.95
CA GLU A 171 -7.84 3.18 8.10
C GLU A 171 -6.67 2.60 8.91
N ILE A 172 -6.03 3.39 9.78
CA ILE A 172 -4.94 2.91 10.65
C ILE A 172 -5.43 1.80 11.58
N GLU A 173 -6.56 2.04 12.25
CA GLU A 173 -7.12 1.08 13.21
C GLU A 173 -7.45 -0.25 12.53
N LEU A 174 -8.10 -0.20 11.36
CA LEU A 174 -8.41 -1.39 10.55
C LEU A 174 -7.16 -2.14 10.07
N LYS A 175 -6.11 -1.42 9.66
CA LYS A 175 -4.85 -2.06 9.27
C LYS A 175 -4.17 -2.76 10.43
N THR A 176 -4.19 -2.15 11.60
CA THR A 176 -3.60 -2.75 12.80
C THR A 176 -4.36 -4.02 13.18
N ILE A 177 -5.69 -4.00 13.13
CA ILE A 177 -6.53 -5.20 13.30
C ILE A 177 -6.17 -6.28 12.27
N GLY A 178 -6.05 -5.90 10.99
CA GLY A 178 -5.68 -6.81 9.93
C GLY A 178 -4.29 -7.43 10.12
N TYR A 179 -3.33 -6.65 10.59
CA TYR A 179 -1.97 -7.12 10.90
C TYR A 179 -1.97 -8.11 12.08
N VAL A 180 -2.63 -7.76 13.18
CA VAL A 180 -2.84 -8.65 14.33
C VAL A 180 -3.50 -9.96 13.91
N TYR A 181 -4.53 -9.89 13.06
CA TYR A 181 -5.19 -11.09 12.53
C TYR A 181 -4.22 -11.96 11.72
N ARG A 182 -3.38 -11.38 10.86
CA ARG A 182 -2.38 -12.15 10.09
C ARG A 182 -1.36 -12.83 11.00
N LEU A 183 -0.79 -12.12 11.97
CA LEU A 183 0.15 -12.67 12.96
C LEU A 183 -0.46 -13.88 13.70
N LYS A 184 -1.73 -13.76 14.11
CA LYS A 184 -2.45 -14.85 14.77
C LYS A 184 -2.78 -16.03 13.86
N LYS A 185 -3.15 -15.78 12.61
CA LYS A 185 -3.69 -16.81 11.71
C LYS A 185 -2.62 -17.59 10.97
N TYR A 186 -1.58 -16.89 10.50
CA TYR A 186 -0.60 -17.46 9.58
C TYR A 186 0.76 -17.70 10.22
N TYR A 187 1.06 -17.02 11.33
CA TYR A 187 2.38 -17.07 11.98
C TYR A 187 2.34 -17.60 13.41
N ASP A 188 1.14 -17.93 13.93
CA ASP A 188 0.92 -18.38 15.32
C ASP A 188 1.67 -17.53 16.38
N THR A 189 1.81 -16.23 16.12
CA THR A 189 2.63 -15.33 16.96
C THR A 189 2.03 -15.21 18.38
N PRO A 190 2.82 -15.39 19.45
CA PRO A 190 2.37 -15.23 20.83
C PRO A 190 1.83 -13.82 21.11
N ALA A 191 0.87 -13.73 22.02
CA ALA A 191 0.20 -12.46 22.33
C ALA A 191 1.16 -11.36 22.81
N GLU A 192 2.15 -11.69 23.63
CA GLU A 192 3.14 -10.72 24.12
C GLU A 192 4.02 -10.19 22.99
N ASP A 193 4.44 -11.07 22.07
CA ASP A 193 5.26 -10.69 20.94
C ASP A 193 4.47 -9.76 20.00
N ILE A 194 3.19 -10.07 19.74
CA ILE A 194 2.30 -9.18 18.97
C ILE A 194 2.22 -7.81 19.65
N LEU A 195 2.03 -7.75 20.97
CA LEU A 195 1.93 -6.48 21.71
C LEU A 195 3.24 -5.68 21.67
N ALA A 196 4.38 -6.34 21.67
CA ALA A 196 5.69 -5.70 21.51
C ALA A 196 5.92 -5.19 20.07
N MET A 197 5.36 -5.87 19.07
CA MET A 197 5.51 -5.53 17.65
C MET A 197 4.59 -4.41 17.17
N ILE A 198 3.44 -4.19 17.81
CA ILE A 198 2.46 -3.18 17.36
C ILE A 198 2.56 -1.89 18.17
N HIS A 199 2.49 -0.76 17.47
CA HIS A 199 2.21 0.54 18.06
C HIS A 199 0.75 0.90 17.81
N TYR A 200 -0.13 0.54 18.75
CA TYR A 200 -1.58 0.73 18.57
C TYR A 200 -2.02 2.16 18.93
N GLU A 201 -2.45 2.90 17.92
CA GLU A 201 -3.06 4.23 18.06
C GLU A 201 -4.59 4.09 18.08
N PRO A 202 -5.26 4.27 19.23
CA PRO A 202 -6.70 4.02 19.34
C PRO A 202 -7.54 5.10 18.65
N TYR A 203 -8.61 4.70 17.96
CA TYR A 203 -9.62 5.61 17.41
C TYR A 203 -11.04 5.24 17.88
N LEU A 204 -11.63 4.13 17.40
CA LEU A 204 -12.94 3.64 17.87
C LEU A 204 -12.79 2.51 18.89
N ILE A 205 -11.69 1.77 18.84
CA ILE A 205 -11.42 0.62 19.70
C ILE A 205 -10.40 1.04 20.77
N PRO A 206 -10.77 1.04 22.05
CA PRO A 206 -9.85 1.37 23.14
C PRO A 206 -8.68 0.37 23.24
N VAL A 207 -7.52 0.84 23.68
CA VAL A 207 -6.31 0.02 23.87
C VAL A 207 -6.59 -1.25 24.68
N ALA A 208 -7.27 -1.13 25.82
CA ALA A 208 -7.62 -2.27 26.67
C ALA A 208 -8.48 -3.33 25.94
N ARG A 209 -9.33 -2.92 24.99
CA ARG A 209 -10.11 -3.85 24.18
C ARG A 209 -9.23 -4.55 23.14
N MET A 210 -8.34 -3.82 22.48
CA MET A 210 -7.38 -4.39 21.54
C MET A 210 -6.47 -5.41 22.23
N GLU A 211 -5.89 -5.07 23.37
CA GLU A 211 -5.05 -5.97 24.16
C GLU A 211 -5.79 -7.23 24.59
N LYS A 212 -7.04 -7.08 25.05
CA LYS A 212 -7.90 -8.21 25.37
C LYS A 212 -8.09 -9.11 24.16
N TRP A 213 -8.42 -8.55 22.99
CA TRP A 213 -8.57 -9.33 21.76
C TRP A 213 -7.28 -10.07 21.37
N ILE A 214 -6.14 -9.40 21.49
CA ILE A 214 -4.83 -10.01 21.23
C ILE A 214 -4.56 -11.18 22.19
N ARG A 215 -4.96 -11.08 23.46
CA ARG A 215 -4.73 -12.14 24.45
C ARG A 215 -5.73 -13.28 24.37
N THR A 216 -7.00 -13.00 24.08
CA THR A 216 -8.09 -13.97 24.27
C THR A 216 -8.74 -14.49 22.99
N MET A 217 -8.63 -13.78 21.87
CA MET A 217 -9.27 -14.21 20.61
C MET A 217 -8.31 -15.04 19.75
N ASN A 218 -8.85 -16.10 19.14
CA ASN A 218 -8.16 -16.90 18.15
C ASN A 218 -8.57 -16.47 16.73
N ALA A 219 -7.66 -16.64 15.77
CA ALA A 219 -7.91 -16.35 14.36
C ALA A 219 -8.21 -17.62 13.52
N LYS A 220 -8.47 -18.75 14.20
CA LYS A 220 -8.77 -20.04 13.57
C LYS A 220 -10.21 -20.05 13.07
N SER A 221 -10.40 -20.50 11.82
CA SER A 221 -11.73 -20.76 11.27
C SER A 221 -12.33 -21.95 12.01
N SER A 222 -13.58 -21.84 12.45
CA SER A 222 -14.38 -22.94 12.99
C SER A 222 -14.54 -24.05 11.97
#